data_AF-A0A0F6SFW6-F1
#
_entry.id   AF-A0A0F6SFW6-F1
#
_cell.length_a   1.000
_cell.length_b   1.000
_cell.length_c   1.000
_cell.angle_alpha   90.00
_cell.angle_beta   90.00
_cell.angle_gamma   90.00
#
_symmetry.space_group_name_H-M   'P 1'
#
loop_
_entity.id
_entity.type
_entity.pdbx_description
1 polymer ?
#
loop_
_entity_poly.entity_id
_entity_poly.type
_entity_poly.pdbx_seq_one_letter_code
_entity_poly.pdbx_strand_id
1 'polypeptide(L)'
;MWRWDRVGVRSRTMRTWGFRILRATFMAIVAWLLYQVLDHYDRAWLFVPIAIGVLALWLAEQARRAWTRKKKEADWDRWESAVVDASLRPRAIIEVKQALARSQRLGPRLRQEQAHLSVVLAELLDASGRPEEGARVLARVDLDALSPSQAVVVRHTKIASYLSAGMIDDAQAALAVRGKASDEPDMEARLDLLGGMIAVERGELDDALKIATDVEARLEDASVKAEARVLRAAALDARGDHEGAITTLRTLDDATLLSLEMLGFRRVRGLAAEARAPIAGASEDQPGER
;
A
#
# COMPACT_ATOMS: atom_id res chain seq x y z
N MET A 1 1.43 -6.27 -1.67
CA MET A 1 2.13 -5.10 -1.09
C MET A 1 2.34 -4.06 -2.18
N TRP A 2 1.61 -2.95 -2.13
CA TRP A 2 1.52 -1.97 -3.21
C TRP A 2 2.63 -0.92 -3.13
N ARG A 3 3.45 -0.79 -4.18
CA ARG A 3 4.49 0.26 -4.22
C ARG A 3 3.86 1.60 -4.61
N TRP A 4 3.49 2.39 -3.60
CA TRP A 4 2.87 3.73 -3.71
C TRP A 4 3.65 4.73 -4.59
N ASP A 5 4.95 4.50 -4.80
CA ASP A 5 5.85 5.44 -5.50
C ASP A 5 5.75 5.44 -7.04
N ARG A 6 5.03 4.49 -7.66
CA ARG A 6 4.98 4.39 -9.14
C ARG A 6 3.93 5.27 -9.84
N VAL A 7 3.00 5.91 -9.11
CA VAL A 7 1.80 6.53 -9.71
C VAL A 7 1.89 8.06 -9.91
N GLY A 8 3.04 8.62 -10.32
CA GLY A 8 3.09 10.09 -10.49
C GLY A 8 4.31 10.71 -11.16
N VAL A 9 5.09 9.93 -11.91
CA VAL A 9 6.45 10.37 -12.29
C VAL A 9 6.49 11.21 -13.58
N ARG A 10 5.46 11.18 -14.45
CA ARG A 10 5.60 11.75 -15.80
C ARG A 10 5.41 13.28 -15.96
N SER A 11 4.72 13.98 -15.06
CA SER A 11 4.44 15.44 -15.24
C SER A 11 5.24 16.39 -14.34
N ARG A 12 6.01 15.89 -13.35
CA ARG A 12 6.79 16.75 -12.42
C ARG A 12 8.18 17.13 -12.92
N THR A 13 8.74 16.40 -13.88
CA THR A 13 10.14 16.53 -14.30
C THR A 13 10.43 17.87 -14.98
N MET A 14 9.60 18.34 -15.92
CA MET A 14 9.85 19.62 -16.60
C MET A 14 9.80 20.85 -15.67
N ARG A 15 8.87 20.86 -14.71
CA ARG A 15 8.69 22.00 -13.78
C ARG A 15 9.84 22.10 -12.76
N THR A 16 10.42 20.96 -12.37
CA THR A 16 11.60 20.93 -11.49
C THR A 16 12.89 21.38 -12.18
N TRP A 17 13.03 21.18 -13.49
CA TRP A 17 14.21 21.62 -14.23
C TRP A 17 14.26 23.15 -14.39
N GLY A 18 13.12 23.78 -14.73
CA GLY A 18 13.04 25.24 -14.82
C GLY A 18 13.36 25.95 -13.49
N PHE A 19 12.89 25.41 -12.36
CA PHE A 19 13.17 25.98 -11.04
C PHE A 19 14.64 25.82 -10.61
N ARG A 20 15.31 24.74 -11.05
CA ARG A 20 16.74 24.52 -10.79
C ARG A 20 17.63 25.50 -11.55
N ILE A 21 17.32 25.75 -12.83
CA ILE A 21 18.04 26.72 -13.66
C ILE A 21 17.87 28.12 -13.10
N LEU A 22 16.63 28.53 -12.80
CA LEU A 22 16.34 29.85 -12.23
C LEU A 22 17.09 30.08 -10.90
N ARG A 23 17.12 29.07 -10.03
CA ARG A 23 17.85 29.14 -8.75
C ARG A 23 19.37 29.24 -8.97
N ALA A 24 19.92 28.52 -9.94
CA ALA A 24 21.35 28.60 -10.26
C ALA A 24 21.73 29.99 -10.79
N THR A 25 20.92 30.55 -11.70
CA THR A 25 21.10 31.91 -12.22
C THR A 25 21.02 32.96 -11.11
N PHE A 26 20.03 32.85 -10.21
CA PHE A 26 19.90 33.76 -9.07
C PHE A 26 21.12 33.70 -8.15
N MET A 27 21.60 32.49 -7.81
CA MET A 27 22.80 32.32 -6.98
C MET A 27 24.05 32.91 -7.65
N ALA A 28 24.19 32.77 -8.97
CA ALA A 28 25.29 33.37 -9.71
C ALA A 28 25.25 34.91 -9.67
N ILE A 29 24.08 35.52 -9.82
CA ILE A 29 23.89 36.98 -9.71
C ILE A 29 24.24 37.46 -8.30
N VAL A 30 23.74 36.78 -7.26
CA VAL A 30 24.03 37.14 -5.86
C VAL A 30 25.52 36.99 -5.55
N ALA A 31 26.17 35.92 -6.01
CA ALA A 31 27.60 35.73 -5.83
C ALA A 31 28.42 36.82 -6.55
N TRP A 32 28.03 37.19 -7.76
CA TRP A 32 28.67 38.27 -8.51
C TRP A 32 28.51 39.63 -7.82
N LEU A 33 27.30 39.97 -7.34
CA LEU A 33 27.06 41.20 -6.59
C LEU A 33 27.84 41.23 -5.27
N LEU A 34 27.89 40.11 -4.54
CA LEU A 34 28.65 40.00 -3.30
C LEU A 34 30.15 40.20 -3.55
N TYR A 35 30.68 39.63 -4.63
CA TYR A 35 32.06 39.86 -5.05
C TYR A 35 32.32 41.34 -5.34
N GLN A 36 31.48 41.99 -6.14
CA GLN A 36 31.61 43.43 -6.48
C GLN A 36 31.62 44.32 -5.23
N VAL A 37 30.74 44.04 -4.26
CA VAL A 37 30.72 44.78 -2.99
C VAL A 37 31.99 44.53 -2.19
N LEU A 38 32.45 43.29 -2.06
CA LEU A 38 33.66 42.97 -1.29
C LEU A 38 34.94 43.54 -1.93
N ASP A 39 35.00 43.56 -3.26
CA ASP A 39 36.09 44.14 -4.04
C ASP A 39 36.15 45.67 -3.85
N HIS A 40 35.00 46.35 -3.85
CA HIS A 40 34.91 47.79 -3.58
C HIS A 40 35.49 48.20 -2.22
N TYR A 41 35.45 47.32 -1.22
CA TYR A 41 36.02 47.55 0.12
C TYR A 41 37.42 46.96 0.31
N ASP A 42 38.09 46.53 -0.76
CA ASP A 42 39.42 45.89 -0.75
C ASP A 42 39.48 44.61 0.12
N ARG A 43 38.34 43.92 0.20
CA ARG A 43 38.12 42.69 0.99
C ARG A 43 37.73 41.50 0.13
N ALA A 44 38.08 41.51 -1.15
CA ALA A 44 37.78 40.42 -2.08
C ALA A 44 38.27 39.04 -1.57
N TRP A 45 39.36 39.02 -0.77
CA TRP A 45 39.87 37.81 -0.15
C TRP A 45 38.86 37.09 0.78
N LEU A 46 37.89 37.82 1.36
CA LEU A 46 36.81 37.24 2.18
C LEU A 46 35.77 36.47 1.37
N PHE A 47 35.71 36.69 0.05
CA PHE A 47 34.76 35.98 -0.80
C PHE A 47 34.98 34.47 -0.78
N VAL A 48 36.25 34.03 -0.83
CA VAL A 48 36.63 32.60 -0.83
C VAL A 48 36.13 31.86 0.41
N PRO A 49 36.42 32.28 1.66
CA PRO A 49 35.92 31.59 2.84
C PRO A 49 34.39 31.66 2.98
N ILE A 50 33.74 32.76 2.55
CA ILE A 50 32.27 32.87 2.54
C ILE A 50 31.67 31.85 1.55
N ALA A 51 32.21 31.78 0.33
CA ALA A 51 31.74 30.84 -0.69
C ALA A 51 31.94 29.38 -0.25
N ILE A 52 33.08 29.04 0.36
CA ILE A 52 33.34 27.71 0.94
C ILE A 52 32.33 27.41 2.05
N GLY A 53 32.07 28.35 2.96
CA GLY A 53 31.10 28.19 4.04
C GLY A 53 29.67 27.93 3.54
N VAL A 54 29.22 28.70 2.54
CA VAL A 54 27.91 28.52 1.91
C VAL A 54 27.82 27.16 1.20
N LEU A 55 28.86 26.77 0.47
CA LEU A 55 28.89 25.47 -0.22
C LEU A 55 28.86 24.31 0.77
N ALA A 56 29.64 24.39 1.86
CA ALA A 56 29.66 23.38 2.91
C ALA A 56 28.29 23.23 3.58
N LEU A 57 27.63 24.35 3.90
CA LEU A 57 26.29 24.34 4.51
C LEU A 57 25.25 23.75 3.56
N TRP A 58 25.32 24.07 2.26
CA TRP A 58 24.46 23.50 1.23
C TRP A 58 24.68 22.00 1.07
N LEU A 59 25.94 21.53 1.00
CA LEU A 59 26.28 20.11 0.94
C LEU A 59 25.79 19.36 2.19
N ALA A 60 25.96 19.95 3.38
CA ALA A 60 25.45 19.39 4.62
C ALA A 60 23.91 19.28 4.62
N GLU A 61 23.21 20.30 4.11
CA GLU A 61 21.76 20.26 3.97
C GLU A 61 21.31 19.18 2.97
N GLN A 62 21.98 19.04 1.83
CA GLN A 62 21.67 18.00 0.84
C GLN A 62 21.94 16.60 1.39
N ALA A 63 23.07 16.40 2.08
CA ALA A 63 23.38 15.16 2.76
C ALA A 63 22.30 14.86 3.80
N ARG A 64 21.92 15.82 4.64
CA ARG A 64 20.83 15.66 5.62
C ARG A 64 19.52 15.26 4.94
N ARG A 65 19.12 15.93 3.86
CA ARG A 65 17.90 15.61 3.09
C ARG A 65 17.96 14.21 2.47
N ALA A 66 19.12 13.79 1.97
CA ALA A 66 19.33 12.45 1.43
C ALA A 66 19.25 11.39 2.54
N TRP A 67 19.87 11.64 3.69
CA TRP A 67 19.84 10.75 4.85
C TRP A 67 18.43 10.63 5.43
N THR A 68 17.69 11.73 5.54
CA THR A 68 16.29 11.67 5.98
C THR A 68 15.41 10.89 5.01
N ARG A 69 15.68 10.96 3.71
CA ARG A 69 14.96 10.18 2.70
C ARG A 69 15.27 8.70 2.83
N LYS A 70 16.56 8.33 2.87
CA LYS A 70 16.98 6.94 3.10
C LYS A 70 16.44 6.36 4.39
N LYS A 71 16.44 7.16 5.47
CA LYS A 71 15.87 6.72 6.75
C LYS A 71 14.36 6.49 6.64
N LYS A 72 13.63 7.40 5.98
CA LYS A 72 12.20 7.22 5.73
C LYS A 72 11.92 5.96 4.90
N GLU A 73 12.66 5.75 3.82
CA GLU A 73 12.58 4.53 2.99
C GLU A 73 12.84 3.27 3.82
N ALA A 74 13.90 3.26 4.64
CA ALA A 74 14.21 2.14 5.53
C ALA A 74 13.23 1.96 6.71
N ASP A 75 12.49 2.99 7.09
CA ASP A 75 11.39 2.87 8.06
C ASP A 75 10.16 2.26 7.36
N TRP A 76 9.85 2.66 6.13
CA TRP A 76 8.77 2.08 5.32
C TRP A 76 8.97 0.62 5.01
N ASP A 77 10.13 0.23 4.44
CA ASP A 77 10.43 -1.16 4.10
C ASP A 77 10.30 -2.09 5.33
N ARG A 78 10.64 -1.57 6.52
CA ARG A 78 10.56 -2.30 7.78
C ARG A 78 9.14 -2.43 8.30
N TRP A 79 8.32 -1.39 8.16
CA TRP A 79 6.91 -1.48 8.56
C TRP A 79 6.14 -2.38 7.62
N GLU A 80 6.43 -2.32 6.33
CA GLU A 80 5.87 -3.21 5.33
C GLU A 80 6.26 -4.67 5.57
N SER A 81 7.54 -4.96 5.86
CA SER A 81 7.95 -6.33 6.20
C SER A 81 7.32 -6.87 7.48
N ALA A 82 7.02 -6.00 8.45
CA ALA A 82 6.34 -6.36 9.70
C ALA A 82 4.86 -6.73 9.54
N VAL A 83 4.25 -6.48 8.37
CA VAL A 83 2.92 -7.02 8.05
C VAL A 83 2.98 -8.54 7.99
N VAL A 84 4.00 -9.07 7.30
CA VAL A 84 4.21 -10.51 7.13
C VAL A 84 4.92 -11.13 8.34
N ASP A 85 5.90 -10.43 8.92
CA ASP A 85 6.65 -10.92 10.08
C ASP A 85 5.96 -10.60 11.42
N ALA A 86 5.35 -11.63 12.01
CA ALA A 86 4.64 -11.53 13.29
C ALA A 86 5.53 -11.06 14.46
N SER A 87 6.84 -11.33 14.42
CA SER A 87 7.77 -10.96 15.50
C SER A 87 8.05 -9.45 15.52
N LEU A 88 8.00 -8.78 14.36
CA LEU A 88 8.27 -7.35 14.22
C LEU A 88 7.02 -6.48 14.42
N ARG A 89 5.83 -7.06 14.23
CA ARG A 89 4.54 -6.37 14.19
C ARG A 89 4.23 -5.49 15.41
N PRO A 90 4.42 -5.94 16.68
CA PRO A 90 4.10 -5.10 17.84
C PRO A 90 4.89 -3.79 17.88
N ARG A 91 6.18 -3.85 17.51
CA ARG A 91 7.05 -2.69 17.45
C ARG A 91 6.65 -1.77 16.31
N ALA A 92 6.39 -2.31 15.12
CA ALA A 92 5.97 -1.53 13.96
C ALA A 92 4.66 -0.76 14.24
N ILE A 93 3.68 -1.38 14.90
CA ILE A 93 2.43 -0.71 15.29
C ILE A 93 2.70 0.54 16.15
N ILE A 94 3.58 0.45 17.14
CA ILE A 94 3.93 1.58 18.00
C ILE A 94 4.62 2.68 17.19
N GLU A 95 5.59 2.33 16.36
CA GLU A 95 6.35 3.27 15.52
C GLU A 95 5.44 4.00 14.52
N VAL A 96 4.55 3.28 13.83
CA VAL A 96 3.59 3.85 12.87
C VAL A 96 2.57 4.74 13.58
N LYS A 97 2.05 4.35 14.75
CA LYS A 97 1.17 5.21 15.57
C LYS A 97 1.85 6.53 15.94
N GLN A 98 3.12 6.48 16.36
CA GLN A 98 3.90 7.69 16.67
C GLN A 98 4.18 8.54 15.43
N ALA A 99 4.48 7.92 14.29
CA ALA A 99 4.66 8.62 13.02
C ALA A 99 3.36 9.32 12.58
N LEU A 100 2.22 8.63 12.68
CA LEU A 100 0.91 9.18 12.33
C LEU A 100 0.55 10.36 13.24
N ALA A 101 0.74 10.23 14.55
CA ALA A 101 0.49 11.32 15.50
C ALA A 101 1.38 12.54 15.22
N ARG A 102 2.67 12.33 14.89
CA ARG A 102 3.58 13.43 14.48
C ARG A 102 3.11 14.09 13.20
N SER A 103 2.69 13.31 12.21
CA SER A 103 2.22 13.80 10.92
C SER A 103 0.93 14.62 11.07
N GLN A 104 0.00 14.20 11.93
CA GLN A 104 -1.24 14.92 12.24
C GLN A 104 -0.98 16.31 12.85
N ARG A 105 0.04 16.45 13.70
CA ARG A 105 0.43 17.74 14.30
C ARG A 105 0.92 18.76 13.26
N LEU A 106 1.45 18.30 12.13
CA LEU A 106 1.91 19.15 11.04
C LEU A 106 0.77 19.56 10.09
N GLY A 107 -0.46 19.14 10.39
CA GLY A 107 -1.68 19.60 9.75
C GLY A 107 -1.89 19.06 8.33
N PRO A 108 -2.65 19.79 7.48
CA PRO A 108 -3.11 19.28 6.19
C PRO A 108 -2.00 19.15 5.13
N ARG A 109 -0.79 19.66 5.40
CA ARG A 109 0.35 19.58 4.47
C ARG A 109 0.82 18.13 4.24
N LEU A 110 0.52 17.23 5.18
CA LEU A 110 0.97 15.84 5.15
C LEU A 110 -0.19 14.85 4.95
N ARG A 111 -1.33 15.26 4.38
CA ARG A 111 -2.50 14.36 4.18
C ARG A 111 -2.16 13.06 3.45
N GLN A 112 -1.30 13.12 2.43
CA GLN A 112 -0.83 11.92 1.72
C GLN A 112 -0.05 10.98 2.64
N GLU A 113 0.90 11.52 3.42
CA GLU A 113 1.70 10.72 4.38
C GLU A 113 0.80 10.17 5.49
N GLN A 114 -0.19 10.94 5.95
CA GLN A 114 -1.18 10.47 6.93
C GLN A 114 -2.04 9.33 6.37
N ALA A 115 -2.51 9.42 5.13
CA ALA A 115 -3.26 8.36 4.48
C ALA A 115 -2.42 7.08 4.34
N HIS A 116 -1.17 7.20 3.87
CA HIS A 116 -0.27 6.06 3.74
C HIS A 116 0.04 5.40 5.10
N LEU A 117 0.37 6.20 6.13
CA LEU A 117 0.56 5.69 7.50
C LEU A 117 -0.70 5.03 8.05
N SER A 118 -1.89 5.52 7.68
CA SER A 118 -3.17 4.94 8.12
C SER A 118 -3.43 3.58 7.46
N VAL A 119 -3.08 3.42 6.18
CA VAL A 119 -3.14 2.14 5.45
C VAL A 119 -2.20 1.13 6.08
N VAL A 120 -0.91 1.47 6.25
CA VAL A 120 0.06 0.55 6.86
C VAL A 120 -0.34 0.19 8.30
N LEU A 121 -0.83 1.16 9.09
CA LEU A 121 -1.30 0.87 10.44
C LEU A 121 -2.51 -0.08 10.44
N ALA A 122 -3.43 0.09 9.49
CA ALA A 122 -4.59 -0.79 9.38
C ALA A 122 -4.20 -2.21 8.99
N GLU A 123 -3.31 -2.39 8.02
CA GLU A 123 -2.78 -3.70 7.62
C GLU A 123 -2.04 -4.39 8.78
N LEU A 124 -1.21 -3.65 9.54
CA LEU A 124 -0.54 -4.18 10.72
C LEU A 124 -1.54 -4.59 11.82
N LEU A 125 -2.60 -3.80 12.03
CA LEU A 125 -3.63 -4.11 13.03
C LEU A 125 -4.47 -5.33 12.62
N ASP A 126 -4.83 -5.42 11.34
CA ASP A 126 -5.55 -6.55 10.76
C ASP A 126 -4.74 -7.84 10.89
N ALA A 127 -3.47 -7.82 10.50
CA ALA A 127 -2.52 -8.93 10.68
C ALA A 127 -2.29 -9.29 12.16
N SER A 128 -2.52 -8.36 13.09
CA SER A 128 -2.50 -8.58 14.54
C SER A 128 -3.84 -9.09 15.12
N GLY A 129 -4.83 -9.41 14.28
CA GLY A 129 -6.15 -9.85 14.72
C GLY A 129 -6.99 -8.74 15.35
N ARG A 130 -6.74 -7.48 14.98
CA ARG A 130 -7.45 -6.28 15.48
C ARG A 130 -8.07 -5.47 14.32
N PRO A 131 -8.84 -6.09 13.41
CA PRO A 131 -9.34 -5.44 12.21
C PRO A 131 -10.27 -4.24 12.51
N GLU A 132 -11.01 -4.26 13.61
CA GLU A 132 -11.91 -3.16 14.01
C GLU A 132 -11.13 -1.89 14.36
N GLU A 133 -9.92 -2.03 14.92
CA GLU A 133 -9.03 -0.89 15.12
C GLU A 133 -8.48 -0.36 13.80
N GLY A 134 -8.08 -1.24 12.88
CA GLY A 134 -7.62 -0.86 11.55
C GLY A 134 -8.71 -0.09 10.77
N ALA A 135 -9.94 -0.60 10.78
CA ALA A 135 -11.09 0.05 10.18
C ALA A 135 -11.37 1.44 10.76
N ARG A 136 -11.26 1.61 12.09
CA ARG A 136 -11.41 2.93 12.74
C ARG A 136 -10.31 3.92 12.37
N VAL A 137 -9.09 3.44 12.11
CA VAL A 137 -7.99 4.28 11.59
C VAL A 137 -8.34 4.78 10.19
N LEU A 138 -8.77 3.88 9.30
CA LEU A 138 -9.12 4.23 7.92
C LEU A 138 -10.38 5.07 7.78
N ALA A 139 -11.34 4.94 8.70
CA ALA A 139 -12.55 5.76 8.73
C ALA A 139 -12.27 7.26 8.82
N ARG A 140 -11.10 7.65 9.36
CA ARG A 140 -10.69 9.06 9.52
C ARG A 140 -10.01 9.65 8.30
N VAL A 141 -9.70 8.83 7.28
CA VAL A 141 -9.02 9.31 6.08
C VAL A 141 -10.02 9.99 5.15
N ASP A 142 -9.78 11.28 4.89
CA ASP A 142 -10.52 12.08 3.93
C ASP A 142 -10.07 11.74 2.49
N LEU A 143 -10.91 11.01 1.76
CA LEU A 143 -10.62 10.56 0.40
C LEU A 143 -10.65 11.72 -0.63
N ASP A 144 -11.41 12.78 -0.37
CA ASP A 144 -11.55 13.91 -1.31
C ASP A 144 -10.27 14.72 -1.41
N ALA A 145 -9.49 14.71 -0.32
CA ALA A 145 -8.19 15.34 -0.24
C ALA A 145 -7.05 14.59 -0.95
N LEU A 146 -7.31 13.38 -1.47
CA LEU A 146 -6.32 12.53 -2.13
C LEU A 146 -6.41 12.61 -3.66
N SER A 147 -5.34 12.18 -4.35
CA SER A 147 -5.41 11.92 -5.79
C SER A 147 -6.34 10.72 -6.05
N PRO A 148 -6.91 10.57 -7.26
CA PRO A 148 -7.78 9.43 -7.58
C PRO A 148 -7.14 8.07 -7.28
N SER A 149 -5.86 7.90 -7.67
CA SER A 149 -5.09 6.68 -7.38
C SER A 149 -4.88 6.40 -5.89
N GLN A 150 -4.64 7.43 -5.09
CA GLN A 150 -4.49 7.26 -3.65
C GLN A 150 -5.83 6.96 -2.98
N ALA A 151 -6.89 7.63 -3.44
CA ALA A 151 -8.23 7.43 -2.93
C ALA A 151 -8.74 6.01 -3.23
N VAL A 152 -8.44 5.44 -4.40
CA VAL A 152 -8.84 4.06 -4.74
C VAL A 152 -8.12 3.03 -3.87
N VAL A 153 -6.81 3.21 -3.61
CA VAL A 153 -6.04 2.33 -2.70
C VAL A 153 -6.59 2.39 -1.28
N VAL A 154 -6.79 3.60 -0.72
CA VAL A 154 -7.34 3.74 0.64
C VAL A 154 -8.75 3.14 0.71
N ARG A 155 -9.58 3.34 -0.32
CA ARG A 155 -10.94 2.76 -0.38
C ARG A 155 -10.90 1.24 -0.39
N HIS A 156 -10.04 0.65 -1.22
CA HIS A 156 -9.81 -0.79 -1.25
C HIS A 156 -9.41 -1.32 0.13
N THR A 157 -8.37 -0.75 0.77
CA THR A 157 -7.94 -1.17 2.11
C THR A 157 -9.06 -0.99 3.13
N LYS A 158 -9.84 0.09 3.04
CA LYS A 158 -10.96 0.38 3.95
C LYS A 158 -12.05 -0.71 3.85
N ILE A 159 -12.45 -1.09 2.64
CA ILE A 159 -13.42 -2.16 2.40
C ILE A 159 -12.87 -3.51 2.91
N ALA A 160 -11.61 -3.83 2.60
CA ALA A 160 -10.97 -5.05 3.09
C ALA A 160 -10.91 -5.11 4.62
N SER A 161 -10.55 -4.01 5.29
CA SER A 161 -10.56 -3.92 6.75
C SER A 161 -11.96 -4.05 7.34
N TYR A 162 -12.99 -3.48 6.70
CA TYR A 162 -14.38 -3.65 7.13
C TYR A 162 -14.84 -5.10 7.00
N LEU A 163 -14.53 -5.78 5.89
CA LEU A 163 -14.81 -7.20 5.71
C LEU A 163 -14.10 -8.08 6.75
N SER A 164 -12.82 -7.81 7.02
CA SER A 164 -12.06 -8.55 8.04
C SER A 164 -12.66 -8.38 9.45
N ALA A 165 -13.19 -7.19 9.74
CA ALA A 165 -13.90 -6.87 10.98
C ALA A 165 -15.36 -7.37 11.02
N GLY A 166 -15.87 -8.00 9.96
CA GLY A 166 -17.27 -8.41 9.85
C GLY A 166 -18.27 -7.24 9.75
N MET A 167 -17.81 -6.03 9.42
CA MET A 167 -18.64 -4.84 9.26
C MET A 167 -19.16 -4.72 7.82
N ILE A 168 -20.04 -5.64 7.42
CA ILE A 168 -20.49 -5.81 6.03
C ILE A 168 -21.19 -4.56 5.48
N ASP A 169 -22.02 -3.89 6.31
CA ASP A 169 -22.73 -2.69 5.89
C ASP A 169 -21.79 -1.49 5.69
N ASP A 170 -20.77 -1.35 6.53
CA ASP A 170 -19.73 -0.33 6.35
C ASP A 170 -18.88 -0.60 5.10
N ALA A 171 -18.59 -1.87 4.82
CA ALA A 171 -17.92 -2.30 3.59
C ALA A 171 -18.74 -1.91 2.35
N GLN A 172 -20.05 -2.20 2.35
CA GLN A 172 -20.96 -1.80 1.27
C GLN A 172 -21.04 -0.28 1.13
N ALA A 173 -21.17 0.45 2.23
CA ALA A 173 -21.24 1.91 2.21
C ALA A 173 -19.96 2.50 1.62
N ALA A 174 -18.80 1.98 1.99
CA ALA A 174 -17.50 2.41 1.44
C ALA A 174 -17.33 2.09 -0.05
N LEU A 175 -17.88 0.97 -0.52
CA LEU A 175 -17.92 0.63 -1.94
C LEU A 175 -18.85 1.55 -2.73
N ALA A 176 -20.01 1.91 -2.17
CA ALA A 176 -21.00 2.78 -2.79
C ALA A 176 -20.54 4.24 -2.93
N VAL A 177 -19.52 4.66 -2.18
CA VAL A 177 -18.91 5.99 -2.36
C VAL A 177 -18.35 6.08 -3.77
N ARG A 178 -19.04 6.84 -4.62
CA ARG A 178 -18.57 7.29 -5.93
C ARG A 178 -17.39 8.24 -5.74
N GLY A 179 -16.21 7.68 -5.53
CA GLY A 179 -14.98 8.47 -5.52
C GLY A 179 -14.57 8.90 -6.93
N LYS A 180 -13.51 9.70 -7.01
CA LYS A 180 -12.88 10.06 -8.29
C LYS A 180 -12.54 8.77 -9.05
N ALA A 181 -12.95 8.67 -10.31
CA ALA A 181 -12.60 7.54 -11.17
C ALA A 181 -11.09 7.39 -11.20
N SER A 182 -10.60 6.19 -10.92
CA SER A 182 -9.20 5.86 -11.11
C SER A 182 -8.98 5.45 -12.56
N ASP A 183 -7.88 5.90 -13.16
CA ASP A 183 -7.45 5.41 -14.48
C ASP A 183 -6.72 4.04 -14.38
N GLU A 184 -6.82 3.37 -13.22
CA GLU A 184 -6.18 2.09 -12.92
C GLU A 184 -7.20 0.94 -12.98
N PRO A 185 -7.35 0.27 -14.14
CA PRO A 185 -8.38 -0.76 -14.32
C PRO A 185 -8.22 -1.96 -13.36
N ASP A 186 -6.99 -2.28 -12.98
CA ASP A 186 -6.72 -3.36 -12.02
C ASP A 186 -7.27 -3.05 -10.63
N MET A 187 -7.20 -1.78 -10.21
CA MET A 187 -7.74 -1.36 -8.90
C MET A 187 -9.25 -1.36 -8.88
N GLU A 188 -9.90 -0.93 -9.97
CA GLU A 188 -11.35 -1.00 -10.11
C GLU A 188 -11.82 -2.47 -10.11
N ALA A 189 -11.10 -3.37 -10.78
CA ALA A 189 -11.41 -4.81 -10.73
C ALA A 189 -11.27 -5.41 -9.33
N ARG A 190 -10.29 -4.98 -8.54
CA ARG A 190 -10.15 -5.40 -7.14
C ARG A 190 -11.28 -4.86 -6.26
N LEU A 191 -11.78 -3.65 -6.53
CA LEU A 191 -12.99 -3.15 -5.89
C LEU A 191 -14.22 -3.99 -6.26
N ASP A 192 -14.35 -4.41 -7.52
CA ASP A 192 -15.40 -5.33 -7.95
C ASP A 192 -15.31 -6.66 -7.19
N LEU A 193 -14.11 -7.23 -7.06
CA LEU A 193 -13.88 -8.47 -6.29
C LEU A 193 -14.24 -8.32 -4.80
N LEU A 194 -13.94 -7.19 -4.18
CA LEU A 194 -14.38 -6.89 -2.81
C LEU A 194 -15.91 -6.74 -2.73
N GLY A 195 -16.55 -6.18 -3.76
CA GLY A 195 -18.00 -6.20 -3.92
C GLY A 195 -18.56 -7.62 -3.98
N GLY A 196 -17.90 -8.51 -4.71
CA GLY A 196 -18.22 -9.94 -4.73
C GLY A 196 -18.07 -10.59 -3.35
N MET A 197 -17.06 -10.22 -2.57
CA MET A 197 -16.90 -10.73 -1.21
C MET A 197 -18.02 -10.25 -0.27
N ILE A 198 -18.48 -9.01 -0.43
CA ILE A 198 -19.68 -8.51 0.26
C ILE A 198 -20.92 -9.33 -0.12
N ALA A 199 -21.08 -9.66 -1.41
CA ALA A 199 -22.18 -10.50 -1.90
C ALA A 199 -22.11 -11.91 -1.29
N VAL A 200 -20.92 -12.51 -1.15
CA VAL A 200 -20.74 -13.80 -0.44
C VAL A 200 -21.24 -13.71 1.00
N GLU A 201 -20.83 -12.69 1.75
CA GLU A 201 -21.23 -12.52 3.16
C GLU A 201 -22.73 -12.22 3.32
N ARG A 202 -23.41 -11.75 2.26
CA ARG A 202 -24.86 -11.56 2.21
C ARG A 202 -25.65 -12.77 1.69
N GLY A 203 -24.97 -13.82 1.23
CA GLY A 203 -25.62 -14.98 0.61
C GLY A 203 -26.04 -14.78 -0.85
N GLU A 204 -25.59 -13.72 -1.50
CA GLU A 204 -25.81 -13.39 -2.91
C GLU A 204 -24.80 -14.13 -3.80
N LEU A 205 -24.79 -15.47 -3.70
CA LEU A 205 -23.69 -16.30 -4.21
C LEU A 205 -23.58 -16.32 -5.74
N ASP A 206 -24.71 -16.23 -6.46
CA ASP A 206 -24.70 -16.17 -7.92
C ASP A 206 -24.06 -14.89 -8.44
N ASP A 207 -24.33 -13.76 -7.76
CA ASP A 207 -23.71 -12.47 -8.10
C ASP A 207 -22.20 -12.50 -7.81
N ALA A 208 -21.78 -13.07 -6.68
CA ALA A 208 -20.37 -13.26 -6.36
C ALA A 208 -19.61 -14.08 -7.41
N LEU A 209 -20.19 -15.21 -7.86
CA LEU A 209 -19.60 -16.07 -8.90
C LEU A 209 -19.55 -15.38 -10.26
N LYS A 210 -20.59 -14.62 -10.59
CA LYS A 210 -20.62 -13.81 -11.82
C LYS A 210 -19.50 -12.77 -11.81
N ILE A 211 -19.37 -12.02 -10.72
CA ILE A 211 -18.29 -11.02 -10.54
C ILE A 211 -16.92 -11.66 -10.71
N ALA A 212 -16.65 -12.80 -10.06
CA ALA A 212 -15.38 -13.51 -10.19
C ALA A 212 -15.08 -13.88 -11.64
N THR A 213 -16.10 -14.35 -12.38
CA THR A 213 -15.98 -14.75 -13.78
C THR A 213 -15.76 -13.56 -14.71
N ASP A 214 -16.51 -12.48 -14.53
CA ASP A 214 -16.40 -11.25 -15.31
C ASP A 214 -15.02 -10.60 -15.12
N VAL A 215 -14.49 -10.58 -13.88
CA VAL A 215 -13.15 -10.05 -13.59
C VAL A 215 -12.05 -10.93 -14.19
N GLU A 216 -12.15 -12.26 -14.05
CA GLU A 216 -11.17 -13.20 -14.61
C GLU A 216 -11.10 -13.11 -16.15
N ALA A 217 -12.23 -12.84 -16.81
CA ALA A 217 -12.30 -12.66 -18.27
C ALA A 217 -11.81 -11.28 -18.74
N ARG A 218 -11.91 -10.24 -17.91
CA ARG A 218 -11.59 -8.84 -18.28
C ARG A 218 -10.10 -8.52 -18.24
N LEU A 219 -9.32 -9.16 -17.35
CA LEU A 219 -7.92 -8.79 -17.09
C LEU A 219 -6.97 -9.97 -17.23
N GLU A 220 -5.81 -9.74 -17.82
CA GLU A 220 -4.75 -10.75 -17.96
C GLU A 220 -3.81 -10.85 -16.75
N ASP A 221 -3.90 -9.91 -15.81
CA ASP A 221 -3.03 -9.87 -14.64
C ASP A 221 -3.21 -11.11 -13.74
N ALA A 222 -2.13 -11.86 -13.54
CA ALA A 222 -2.15 -13.11 -12.79
C ALA A 222 -2.54 -12.92 -11.32
N SER A 223 -2.17 -11.79 -10.70
CA SER A 223 -2.54 -11.48 -9.32
C SER A 223 -4.04 -11.20 -9.20
N VAL A 224 -4.64 -10.47 -10.14
CA VAL A 224 -6.09 -10.23 -10.13
C VAL A 224 -6.86 -11.52 -10.41
N LYS A 225 -6.38 -12.38 -11.34
CA LYS A 225 -6.98 -13.70 -11.57
C LYS A 225 -6.90 -14.60 -10.33
N ALA A 226 -5.81 -14.54 -9.57
CA ALA A 226 -5.70 -15.26 -8.29
C ALA A 226 -6.76 -14.78 -7.28
N GLU A 227 -6.96 -13.47 -7.13
CA GLU A 227 -8.00 -12.91 -6.25
C GLU A 227 -9.42 -13.29 -6.71
N ALA A 228 -9.67 -13.35 -8.02
CA ALA A 228 -10.93 -13.85 -8.57
C ALA A 228 -11.18 -15.33 -8.21
N ARG A 229 -10.15 -16.17 -8.22
CA ARG A 229 -10.24 -17.57 -7.77
C ARG A 229 -10.50 -17.68 -6.28
N VAL A 230 -9.91 -16.79 -5.47
CA VAL A 230 -10.21 -16.71 -4.04
C VAL A 230 -11.69 -16.36 -3.81
N LEU A 231 -12.23 -15.39 -4.53
CA LEU A 231 -13.66 -15.06 -4.48
C LEU A 231 -14.53 -16.26 -4.91
N ARG A 232 -14.19 -16.92 -6.00
CA ARG A 232 -14.90 -18.13 -6.47
C ARG A 232 -14.90 -19.22 -5.41
N ALA A 233 -13.74 -19.51 -4.80
CA ALA A 233 -13.64 -20.50 -3.73
C ALA A 233 -14.49 -20.12 -2.51
N ALA A 234 -14.47 -18.85 -2.10
CA ALA A 234 -15.30 -18.36 -1.00
C ALA A 234 -16.81 -18.53 -1.30
N ALA A 235 -17.23 -18.26 -2.53
CA ALA A 235 -18.63 -18.44 -2.95
C ALA A 235 -19.05 -19.92 -3.03
N LEU A 236 -18.17 -20.81 -3.51
CA LEU A 236 -18.42 -22.26 -3.54
C LEU A 236 -18.55 -22.83 -2.12
N ASP A 237 -17.64 -22.47 -1.22
CA ASP A 237 -17.71 -22.88 0.19
C ASP A 237 -19.00 -22.38 0.85
N ALA A 238 -19.38 -21.12 0.64
CA ALA A 238 -20.63 -20.56 1.15
C ALA A 238 -21.88 -21.26 0.58
N ARG A 239 -21.79 -21.89 -0.59
CA ARG A 239 -22.84 -22.72 -1.21
C ARG A 239 -22.89 -24.15 -0.65
N GLY A 240 -21.89 -24.55 0.14
CA GLY A 240 -21.72 -25.91 0.64
C GLY A 240 -20.87 -26.82 -0.26
N ASP A 241 -20.30 -26.30 -1.36
CA ASP A 241 -19.34 -27.01 -2.20
C ASP A 241 -17.91 -26.78 -1.69
N HIS A 242 -17.63 -27.36 -0.52
CA HIS A 242 -16.36 -27.19 0.16
C HIS A 242 -15.18 -27.83 -0.60
N GLU A 243 -15.39 -29.00 -1.22
CA GLU A 243 -14.36 -29.69 -2.01
C GLU A 243 -14.00 -28.91 -3.28
N GLY A 244 -15.01 -28.36 -3.97
CA GLY A 244 -14.81 -27.46 -5.11
C GLY A 244 -14.05 -26.19 -4.73
N ALA A 245 -14.33 -25.63 -3.54
CA ALA A 245 -13.59 -24.48 -3.01
C ALA A 245 -12.10 -24.79 -2.78
N ILE A 246 -11.79 -25.91 -2.11
CA ILE A 246 -10.40 -26.35 -1.89
C ILE A 246 -9.69 -26.61 -3.22
N THR A 247 -10.33 -27.31 -4.14
CA THR A 247 -9.77 -27.60 -5.48
C THR A 247 -9.46 -26.31 -6.23
N THR A 248 -10.34 -25.32 -6.14
CA THR A 248 -10.11 -23.99 -6.74
C THR A 248 -8.88 -23.31 -6.14
N LEU A 249 -8.73 -23.31 -4.80
CA LEU A 249 -7.57 -22.70 -4.15
C LEU A 249 -6.25 -23.42 -4.44
N ARG A 250 -6.26 -24.74 -4.61
CA ARG A 250 -5.04 -25.51 -4.98
C ARG A 250 -4.45 -25.14 -6.34
N THR A 251 -5.16 -24.38 -7.17
CA THR A 251 -4.63 -23.81 -8.41
C THR A 251 -3.70 -22.62 -8.18
N LEU A 252 -3.70 -22.05 -6.97
CA LEU A 252 -2.83 -20.95 -6.57
C LEU A 252 -1.46 -21.48 -6.16
N ASP A 253 -0.44 -20.63 -6.27
CA ASP A 253 0.90 -20.95 -5.78
C ASP A 253 0.95 -20.97 -4.23
N ASP A 254 1.92 -21.72 -3.67
CA ASP A 254 2.05 -21.90 -2.22
C ASP A 254 2.29 -20.58 -1.48
N ALA A 255 2.98 -19.60 -2.09
CA ALA A 255 3.22 -18.31 -1.47
C ALA A 255 1.93 -17.49 -1.34
N THR A 256 1.05 -17.55 -2.35
CA THR A 256 -0.30 -16.98 -2.30
C THR A 256 -1.14 -17.67 -1.22
N LEU A 257 -1.14 -19.00 -1.16
CA LEU A 257 -1.90 -19.74 -0.14
C LEU A 257 -1.42 -19.44 1.28
N LEU A 258 -0.12 -19.39 1.52
CA LEU A 258 0.46 -18.99 2.81
C LEU A 258 0.02 -17.56 3.18
N SER A 259 0.00 -16.65 2.21
CA SER A 259 -0.46 -15.27 2.44
C SER A 259 -1.95 -15.22 2.81
N LEU A 260 -2.79 -16.04 2.16
CA LEU A 260 -4.22 -16.13 2.47
C LEU A 260 -4.51 -16.76 3.82
N GLU A 261 -3.73 -17.77 4.23
CA GLU A 261 -3.80 -18.37 5.56
C GLU A 261 -3.49 -17.34 6.66
N MET A 262 -2.52 -16.45 6.43
CA MET A 262 -2.11 -15.43 7.40
C MET A 262 -3.00 -14.18 7.40
N LEU A 263 -3.36 -13.68 6.22
CA LEU A 263 -3.95 -12.34 6.02
C LEU A 263 -5.31 -12.36 5.30
N GLY A 264 -5.80 -13.53 4.92
CA GLY A 264 -7.08 -13.66 4.23
C GLY A 264 -8.28 -13.34 5.13
N PHE A 265 -9.44 -13.16 4.52
CA PHE A 265 -10.69 -13.08 5.25
C PHE A 265 -10.94 -14.37 6.05
N ARG A 266 -11.72 -14.27 7.13
CA ARG A 266 -11.93 -15.37 8.08
C ARG A 266 -12.31 -16.70 7.39
N ARG A 267 -13.23 -16.66 6.43
CA ARG A 267 -13.65 -17.83 5.63
C ARG A 267 -12.48 -18.41 4.80
N VAL A 268 -11.77 -17.54 4.11
CA VAL A 268 -10.69 -17.92 3.20
C VAL A 268 -9.48 -18.49 3.96
N ARG A 269 -9.21 -18.02 5.18
CA ARG A 269 -8.09 -18.53 6.00
C ARG A 269 -8.15 -20.03 6.25
N GLY A 270 -9.33 -20.54 6.63
CA GLY A 270 -9.54 -21.98 6.85
C GLY A 270 -9.33 -22.77 5.56
N LEU A 271 -9.97 -22.33 4.48
CA LEU A 271 -9.85 -22.96 3.16
C LEU A 271 -8.41 -22.98 2.64
N ALA A 272 -7.64 -21.91 2.87
CA ALA A 272 -6.24 -21.83 2.46
C ALA A 272 -5.35 -22.81 3.24
N ALA A 273 -5.55 -22.93 4.57
CA ALA A 273 -4.84 -23.90 5.39
C ALA A 273 -5.11 -25.34 4.93
N GLU A 274 -6.37 -25.66 4.62
CA GLU A 274 -6.77 -26.99 4.13
C GLU A 274 -6.28 -27.28 2.72
N ALA A 275 -6.29 -26.28 1.83
CA ALA A 275 -5.77 -26.41 0.48
C ALA A 275 -4.26 -26.74 0.45
N ARG A 276 -3.49 -26.21 1.41
CA ARG A 276 -2.05 -26.50 1.58
C ARG A 276 -1.76 -27.83 2.25
N ALA A 277 -2.71 -28.38 3.01
CA ALA A 277 -2.49 -29.65 3.69
C ALA A 277 -2.25 -30.76 2.65
N PRO A 278 -1.26 -31.65 2.89
CA PRO A 278 -1.01 -32.78 2.00
C PRO A 278 -2.26 -33.65 1.90
N ILE A 279 -2.61 -34.06 0.67
CA ILE A 279 -3.76 -34.92 0.44
C ILE A 279 -3.51 -36.25 1.17
N ALA A 280 -4.27 -36.50 2.24
CA ALA A 280 -4.22 -37.74 2.98
C ALA A 280 -4.50 -38.91 2.02
N GLY A 281 -3.47 -39.68 1.67
CA GLY A 281 -3.53 -40.76 0.68
C GLY A 281 -2.47 -40.73 -0.41
N ALA A 282 -1.67 -39.64 -0.54
CA ALA A 282 -0.53 -39.59 -1.44
C ALA A 282 0.78 -40.03 -0.76
N SER A 283 0.75 -41.11 0.03
CA SER A 283 1.95 -41.75 0.55
C SER A 283 2.56 -42.65 -0.52
N GLU A 284 3.72 -42.21 -1.05
CA GLU A 284 4.81 -42.99 -1.63
C GLU A 284 4.57 -44.49 -1.86
N ASP A 285 4.02 -44.85 -3.02
CA ASP A 285 4.42 -46.08 -3.72
C ASP A 285 5.74 -45.76 -4.46
N GLN A 286 6.86 -45.76 -3.72
CA GLN A 286 8.16 -46.02 -4.33
C GLN A 286 8.38 -47.53 -4.31
N PRO A 287 8.30 -48.24 -5.45
CA PRO A 287 8.69 -49.63 -5.50
C PRO A 287 10.21 -49.69 -5.33
N GLY A 288 10.65 -50.30 -4.22
CA GLY A 288 12.06 -50.60 -3.99
C GLY A 288 12.62 -51.48 -5.10
N GLU A 289 13.61 -50.97 -5.81
CA GLU A 289 14.48 -51.79 -6.67
C GLU A 289 15.27 -52.75 -5.77
N ARG A 290 15.06 -54.04 -6.00
CA ARG A 290 15.97 -55.12 -5.61
C ARG A 290 16.72 -55.59 -6.84
#